data_AF-A0A947IGR0-F1
#
_entry.id   AF-A0A947IGR0-F1
#
_cell.length_a   1.000
_cell.length_b   1.000
_cell.length_c   1.000
_cell.angle_alpha   90.00
_cell.angle_beta   90.00
_cell.angle_gamma   90.00
#
_symmetry.space_group_name_H-M   'P 1'
#
loop_
_entity.id
_entity.type
_entity.pdbx_description
1 polymer ?
#
loop_
_entity_poly.entity_id
_entity_poly.type
_entity_poly.pdbx_seq_one_letter_code
_entity_poly.pdbx_strand_id
1 'polypeptide(L)'
;MPKQLHGNRRLCTLIVPLGLILVFVAACSSDNYAPITGATDPNLPATEFQYPPLTDEVLANGPAPGFSFLPINVLDPSGSLDAGNRCDSMADCRWVERRKGKNLKIDHLVEVKIERDQLPQDTMVTVIAPVGCWAVIDCYPHPLQFSGMVEIKWKVNELNLPDDFDYSTLVPWYINDNGEFVPVEHEWRGNYHELIVRTNHFSRYIIGQRVD
;
A
#
# COMPACT_ATOMS: atom_id res chain seq x y z
N MET A 1 -23.38 66.61 15.64
CA MET A 1 -24.80 66.17 15.57
C MET A 1 -24.91 65.07 14.51
N PRO A 2 -25.23 63.83 14.88
CA PRO A 2 -25.25 62.70 13.96
C PRO A 2 -26.62 62.54 13.26
N LYS A 3 -26.62 62.25 11.95
CA LYS A 3 -27.80 61.80 11.20
C LYS A 3 -27.78 60.28 11.12
N GLN A 4 -28.84 59.66 11.67
CA GLN A 4 -29.14 58.24 11.52
C GLN A 4 -29.59 57.95 10.08
N LEU A 5 -29.07 56.88 9.49
CA LEU A 5 -29.62 56.25 8.29
C LEU A 5 -30.05 54.83 8.65
N HIS A 6 -31.37 54.64 8.69
CA HIS A 6 -32.03 53.34 8.62
C HIS A 6 -32.02 52.84 7.17
N GLY A 7 -31.82 51.54 6.97
CA GLY A 7 -31.85 50.97 5.62
C GLY A 7 -31.77 49.46 5.56
N ASN A 8 -32.90 48.81 5.85
CA ASN A 8 -33.37 47.54 5.30
C ASN A 8 -32.46 46.29 5.29
N ARG A 9 -32.77 45.43 6.27
CA ARG A 9 -32.58 43.98 6.22
C ARG A 9 -33.38 43.38 5.06
N ARG A 10 -32.73 42.65 4.16
CA ARG A 10 -33.36 41.56 3.40
C ARG A 10 -32.69 40.26 3.80
N LEU A 11 -33.40 39.46 4.61
CA LEU A 11 -33.12 38.05 4.79
C LEU A 11 -33.35 37.36 3.44
N CYS A 12 -32.29 36.88 2.81
CA CYS A 12 -32.41 35.79 1.85
C CYS A 12 -32.24 34.49 2.64
N THR A 13 -33.37 33.91 3.02
CA THR A 13 -33.49 32.57 3.56
C THR A 13 -33.08 31.60 2.45
N LEU A 14 -31.82 31.16 2.43
CA LEU A 14 -31.40 30.06 1.57
C LEU A 14 -31.75 28.76 2.30
N ILE A 15 -32.86 28.16 1.90
CA ILE A 15 -33.23 26.79 2.25
C ILE A 15 -32.32 25.88 1.42
N VAL A 16 -31.27 25.34 2.04
CA VAL A 16 -30.50 24.23 1.47
C VAL A 16 -31.00 22.95 2.15
N PRO A 17 -31.52 21.98 1.38
CA PRO A 17 -32.18 20.81 1.94
C PRO A 17 -31.20 19.95 2.76
N LEU A 18 -31.68 19.56 3.93
CA LEU A 18 -31.28 18.35 4.63
C LEU A 18 -31.20 17.18 3.64
N GLY A 19 -30.14 16.38 3.75
CA GLY A 19 -30.20 15.00 3.32
C GLY A 19 -29.00 14.54 2.51
N LEU A 20 -27.85 14.40 3.16
CA LEU A 20 -26.94 13.31 2.83
C LEU A 20 -26.32 12.80 4.13
N ILE A 21 -27.07 11.91 4.79
CA ILE A 21 -26.52 11.04 5.82
C ILE A 21 -25.64 10.05 5.06
N LEU A 22 -24.35 10.33 4.98
CA LEU A 22 -23.35 9.31 4.71
C LEU A 22 -23.35 8.39 5.93
N VAL A 23 -24.11 7.30 5.84
CA VAL A 23 -23.94 6.13 6.69
C VAL A 23 -22.55 5.59 6.32
N PHE A 24 -21.53 6.04 7.03
CA PHE A 24 -20.34 5.21 7.20
C PHE A 24 -20.82 3.99 7.97
N VAL A 25 -21.15 2.93 7.23
CA VAL A 25 -21.11 1.59 7.77
C VAL A 25 -19.64 1.36 8.10
N ALA A 26 -19.26 1.72 9.32
CA ALA A 26 -18.22 1.01 10.01
C ALA A 26 -18.70 -0.43 10.05
N ALA A 27 -18.32 -1.21 9.04
CA ALA A 27 -18.26 -2.65 9.18
C ALA A 27 -17.14 -2.90 10.19
N CYS A 28 -17.46 -2.66 11.46
CA CYS A 28 -16.84 -3.39 12.53
C CYS A 28 -17.28 -4.83 12.29
N SER A 29 -16.50 -5.60 11.52
CA SER A 29 -16.52 -7.04 11.65
C SER A 29 -16.06 -7.30 13.08
N SER A 30 -17.03 -7.36 13.98
CA SER A 30 -16.86 -7.97 15.27
C SER A 30 -16.46 -9.41 15.01
N ASP A 31 -15.22 -9.77 15.26
CA ASP A 31 -14.89 -11.08 15.80
C ASP A 31 -13.59 -11.03 16.60
N ASN A 32 -13.75 -11.50 17.84
CA ASN A 32 -12.80 -11.63 18.93
C ASN A 32 -11.33 -11.86 18.52
N TYR A 33 -10.47 -10.85 18.73
CA TYR A 33 -9.06 -11.13 18.99
C TYR A 33 -8.91 -11.51 20.46
N ALA A 34 -8.90 -12.81 20.73
CA ALA A 34 -8.30 -13.32 21.95
C ALA A 34 -6.81 -12.92 21.93
N PRO A 35 -6.26 -12.27 22.96
CA PRO A 35 -4.82 -12.08 23.03
C PRO A 35 -4.17 -13.46 23.06
N ILE A 36 -3.32 -13.76 22.08
CA ILE A 36 -2.46 -14.94 22.11
C ILE A 36 -1.42 -14.68 23.19
N THR A 37 -1.80 -14.96 24.44
CA THR A 37 -0.84 -15.17 25.54
C THR A 37 -0.36 -16.61 25.43
N GLY A 38 0.66 -16.81 24.61
CA GLY A 38 1.39 -18.07 24.53
C GLY A 38 2.85 -17.72 24.41
N ALA A 39 3.66 -18.18 25.37
CA ALA A 39 5.11 -18.03 25.36
C ALA A 39 5.67 -18.43 23.99
N THR A 40 6.23 -17.45 23.27
CA THR A 40 6.82 -17.64 21.96
C THR A 40 8.06 -18.50 22.10
N ASP A 41 8.00 -19.71 21.58
CA ASP A 41 9.20 -20.42 21.14
C ASP A 41 9.83 -19.57 20.02
N PRO A 42 11.07 -19.07 20.19
CA PRO A 42 11.72 -18.22 19.19
C PRO A 42 12.07 -18.96 17.88
N ASN A 43 11.82 -20.26 17.78
CA ASN A 43 12.19 -21.09 16.62
C ASN A 43 11.01 -21.68 15.83
N LEU A 44 9.77 -21.32 16.15
CA LEU A 44 8.63 -21.69 15.30
C LEU A 44 8.20 -20.45 14.51
N PRO A 45 8.27 -20.45 13.16
CA PRO A 45 7.56 -19.45 12.39
C PRO A 45 6.09 -19.60 12.78
N ALA A 46 5.51 -18.55 13.38
CA ALA A 46 4.07 -18.41 13.48
C ALA A 46 3.50 -18.85 12.12
N THR A 47 2.50 -19.73 12.08
CA THR A 47 1.84 -20.15 10.83
C THR A 47 1.56 -18.90 10.00
N GLU A 48 2.46 -18.60 9.07
CA GLU A 48 2.46 -17.36 8.32
C GLU A 48 1.25 -17.47 7.43
N PHE A 49 0.29 -16.56 7.59
CA PHE A 49 -0.74 -16.37 6.59
C PHE A 49 -0.04 -16.33 5.22
N GLN A 50 -0.37 -17.26 4.33
CA GLN A 50 0.18 -17.24 2.98
C GLN A 50 -0.86 -16.61 2.08
N TYR A 51 -0.51 -15.50 1.44
CA TYR A 51 -1.35 -14.92 0.39
C TYR A 51 -1.66 -15.96 -0.69
N PRO A 52 -2.88 -15.95 -1.27
CA PRO A 52 -3.21 -16.81 -2.40
C PRO A 52 -2.12 -16.72 -3.49
N PRO A 53 -1.65 -17.82 -4.08
CA PRO A 53 -0.62 -17.77 -5.10
C PRO A 53 -1.11 -17.00 -6.33
N LEU A 54 -0.24 -16.18 -6.93
CA LEU A 54 -0.51 -15.54 -8.22
C LEU A 54 -0.32 -16.58 -9.34
N THR A 55 -1.39 -17.29 -9.68
CA THR A 55 -1.36 -18.30 -10.75
C THR A 55 -1.22 -17.65 -12.13
N ASP A 56 -0.77 -18.41 -13.13
CA ASP A 56 -0.68 -17.93 -14.51
C ASP A 56 -2.03 -17.39 -15.03
N GLU A 57 -3.15 -17.97 -14.59
CA GLU A 57 -4.49 -17.50 -14.92
C GLU A 57 -4.79 -16.14 -14.30
N VAL A 58 -4.46 -15.93 -13.02
CA VAL A 58 -4.61 -14.62 -12.35
C VAL A 58 -3.72 -13.59 -13.06
N LEU A 59 -2.48 -13.96 -13.36
CA LEU A 59 -1.53 -13.09 -14.03
C LEU A 59 -1.98 -12.68 -15.44
N ALA A 60 -2.60 -13.60 -16.18
CA ALA A 60 -3.13 -13.35 -17.52
C ALA A 60 -4.38 -12.47 -17.54
N ASN A 61 -5.22 -12.56 -16.50
CA ASN A 61 -6.48 -11.81 -16.43
C ASN A 61 -6.36 -10.44 -15.76
N GLY A 62 -5.24 -10.17 -15.08
CA GLY A 62 -5.00 -8.92 -14.37
C GLY A 62 -5.89 -8.76 -13.12
N PRO A 63 -5.84 -7.59 -12.46
CA PRO A 63 -6.61 -7.34 -11.23
C PRO A 63 -8.09 -7.09 -11.49
N ALA A 64 -8.44 -6.60 -12.68
CA ALA A 64 -9.79 -6.28 -13.10
C ALA A 64 -9.85 -6.16 -14.65
N PRO A 65 -11.04 -6.27 -15.27
CA PRO A 65 -11.18 -6.02 -16.70
C PRO A 65 -10.62 -4.65 -17.12
N GLY A 66 -9.84 -4.62 -18.20
CA GLY A 66 -9.15 -3.40 -18.67
C GLY A 66 -7.84 -3.09 -17.93
N PHE A 67 -7.33 -4.04 -17.13
CA PHE A 67 -6.03 -3.92 -16.47
C PHE A 67 -5.17 -5.17 -16.69
N SER A 68 -3.86 -4.97 -16.82
CA SER A 68 -2.86 -6.03 -16.74
C SER A 68 -1.93 -5.79 -15.56
N PHE A 69 -1.31 -6.83 -15.01
CA PHE A 69 -0.24 -6.62 -14.04
C PHE A 69 1.01 -6.07 -14.72
N LEU A 70 1.73 -5.22 -14.00
CA LEU A 70 2.97 -4.63 -14.51
C LEU A 70 4.11 -5.65 -14.39
N PRO A 71 4.63 -6.19 -15.51
CA PRO A 71 5.81 -7.03 -15.45
C PRO A 71 7.02 -6.17 -15.05
N ILE A 72 7.82 -6.70 -14.14
CA ILE A 72 9.15 -6.17 -13.86
C ILE A 72 10.14 -7.00 -14.66
N ASN A 73 10.65 -6.41 -15.73
CA ASN A 73 11.97 -6.77 -16.22
C ASN A 73 12.95 -6.03 -15.32
N VAL A 74 13.52 -6.70 -14.31
CA VAL A 74 14.61 -6.11 -13.52
C VAL A 74 15.78 -5.95 -14.49
N LEU A 75 16.21 -4.72 -14.76
CA LEU A 75 17.42 -4.48 -15.57
C LEU A 75 18.60 -5.23 -14.94
N ASP A 76 19.40 -5.93 -15.76
CA ASP A 76 20.85 -5.73 -15.71
C ASP A 76 21.55 -6.26 -16.98
N PRO A 77 22.39 -5.45 -17.66
CA PRO A 77 23.53 -6.09 -18.31
C PRO A 77 24.91 -5.40 -18.18
N SER A 78 25.14 -4.29 -17.46
CA SER A 78 26.47 -3.64 -17.50
C SER A 78 26.95 -2.79 -16.30
N GLY A 79 26.26 -2.76 -15.16
CA GLY A 79 26.73 -1.99 -13.99
C GLY A 79 27.38 -2.89 -12.94
N SER A 80 28.71 -3.10 -13.02
CA SER A 80 29.46 -3.96 -12.09
C SER A 80 29.04 -3.78 -10.63
N LEU A 81 28.56 -4.84 -9.97
CA LEU A 81 28.63 -5.11 -8.52
C LEU A 81 28.05 -6.53 -8.26
N ASP A 82 28.91 -7.42 -7.79
CA ASP A 82 28.74 -8.85 -7.46
C ASP A 82 27.33 -9.47 -7.53
N ALA A 83 27.08 -10.20 -8.61
CA ALA A 83 25.88 -11.04 -8.82
C ALA A 83 25.81 -12.30 -7.92
N GLY A 84 26.66 -12.41 -6.90
CA GLY A 84 26.75 -13.57 -6.00
C GLY A 84 25.83 -13.53 -4.77
N ASN A 85 25.32 -12.34 -4.38
CA ASN A 85 24.58 -12.14 -3.11
C ASN A 85 23.16 -11.54 -3.30
N ARG A 86 22.61 -11.46 -4.52
CA ARG A 86 21.34 -10.76 -4.78
C ARG A 86 20.07 -11.49 -4.30
N CYS A 87 20.16 -12.72 -3.81
CA CYS A 87 19.02 -13.34 -3.11
C CYS A 87 18.78 -12.73 -1.72
N ASP A 88 19.74 -11.97 -1.15
CA ASP A 88 19.61 -11.35 0.17
C ASP A 88 18.86 -9.99 0.12
N SER A 89 18.62 -9.40 -1.06
CA SER A 89 18.05 -8.06 -1.20
C SER A 89 16.54 -8.03 -1.45
N MET A 90 15.89 -9.19 -1.42
CA MET A 90 14.48 -9.38 -1.85
C MET A 90 13.51 -9.43 -0.66
N ALA A 91 14.03 -9.24 0.55
CA ALA A 91 13.23 -9.10 1.75
C ALA A 91 13.93 -8.16 2.73
N ASP A 92 13.16 -7.41 3.49
CA ASP A 92 13.65 -6.68 4.66
C ASP A 92 12.77 -7.01 5.86
N CYS A 93 13.41 -7.45 6.94
CA CYS A 93 12.74 -7.89 8.17
C CYS A 93 13.33 -7.10 9.34
N ARG A 94 12.49 -6.37 10.07
CA ARG A 94 12.90 -5.44 11.12
C ARG A 94 11.97 -5.46 12.31
N TRP A 95 12.55 -5.41 13.50
CA TRP A 95 11.82 -5.03 14.71
C TRP A 95 11.48 -3.54 14.64
N VAL A 96 10.20 -3.22 14.72
CA VAL A 96 9.69 -1.86 14.66
C VAL A 96 9.06 -1.50 16.00
N GLU A 97 9.64 -0.52 16.68
CA GLU A 97 9.09 0.04 17.90
C GLU A 97 7.99 1.06 17.57
N ARG A 98 6.79 0.89 18.13
CA ARG A 98 5.63 1.76 17.93
C ARG A 98 5.98 3.23 18.13
N ARG A 99 6.72 3.56 19.18
CA ARG A 99 7.05 4.96 19.54
C ARG A 99 8.10 5.61 18.64
N LYS A 100 8.73 4.84 17.75
CA LYS A 100 9.80 5.33 16.86
C LYS A 100 9.42 5.22 15.39
N GLY A 101 8.64 4.21 15.01
CA GLY A 101 8.47 3.85 13.60
C GLY A 101 9.76 3.29 13.01
N LYS A 102 9.75 3.00 11.70
CA LYS A 102 10.90 2.51 10.94
C LYS A 102 10.62 2.59 9.44
N ASN A 103 11.69 2.64 8.64
CA ASN A 103 11.62 2.40 7.22
C ASN A 103 12.18 1.00 6.92
N LEU A 104 11.44 0.23 6.13
CA LEU A 104 11.91 -1.00 5.52
C LEU A 104 12.23 -0.74 4.05
N LYS A 105 13.33 -1.30 3.55
CA LYS A 105 13.82 -1.03 2.19
C LYS A 105 14.20 -2.32 1.49
N ILE A 106 13.59 -2.55 0.34
CA ILE A 106 13.99 -3.60 -0.59
C ILE A 106 14.78 -2.94 -1.70
N ASP A 107 16.10 -2.96 -1.53
CA ASP A 107 17.09 -2.40 -2.43
C ASP A 107 16.71 -0.99 -2.95
N HIS A 108 16.72 -0.80 -4.27
CA HIS A 108 16.30 0.42 -4.91
C HIS A 108 14.80 0.43 -5.23
N LEU A 109 14.10 -0.70 -5.14
CA LEU A 109 12.74 -0.90 -5.68
C LEU A 109 11.62 -0.35 -4.77
N VAL A 110 11.62 -0.72 -3.48
CA VAL A 110 10.52 -0.40 -2.56
C VAL A 110 11.01 0.14 -1.22
N GLU A 111 10.33 1.17 -0.72
CA GLU A 111 10.46 1.66 0.66
C GLU A 111 9.10 1.65 1.35
N VAL A 112 8.99 0.96 2.49
CA VAL A 112 7.81 1.03 3.37
C VAL A 112 8.16 1.89 4.58
N LYS A 113 7.45 3.00 4.74
CA LYS A 113 7.63 3.97 5.82
C LYS A 113 6.51 3.84 6.84
N ILE A 114 6.88 3.43 8.05
CA ILE A 114 6.01 3.38 9.22
C ILE A 114 6.45 4.51 10.15
N GLU A 115 5.60 5.50 10.35
CA GLU A 115 5.88 6.61 11.26
C GLU A 115 5.61 6.24 12.72
N ARG A 116 6.06 7.13 13.61
CA ARG A 116 5.79 7.04 15.04
C ARG A 116 4.29 6.94 15.31
N ASP A 117 3.93 6.07 16.25
CA ASP A 117 2.58 5.84 16.77
C ASP A 117 1.58 5.29 15.72
N GLN A 118 2.05 4.86 14.54
CA GLN A 118 1.21 4.19 13.53
C GLN A 118 0.99 2.71 13.82
N LEU A 119 1.93 2.03 14.49
CA LEU A 119 1.75 0.64 14.91
C LEU A 119 0.85 0.51 16.15
N PRO A 120 0.05 -0.55 16.27
CA PRO A 120 -0.70 -0.83 17.50
C PRO A 120 0.23 -1.21 18.65
N GLN A 121 1.30 -1.95 18.36
CA GLN A 121 2.31 -2.45 19.30
C GLN A 121 3.66 -2.66 18.60
N ASP A 122 4.73 -2.79 19.38
CA ASP A 122 6.04 -3.17 18.86
C ASP A 122 5.96 -4.56 18.23
N THR A 123 6.49 -4.71 17.02
CA THR A 123 6.36 -5.96 16.28
C THR A 123 7.48 -6.16 15.27
N MET A 124 7.67 -7.41 14.83
CA MET A 124 8.51 -7.71 13.68
C MET A 124 7.70 -7.43 12.42
N VAL A 125 8.26 -6.63 11.51
CA VAL A 125 7.67 -6.36 10.20
C VAL A 125 8.58 -6.94 9.13
N THR A 126 7.99 -7.63 8.16
CA THR A 126 8.69 -8.17 7.00
C THR A 126 8.05 -7.65 5.73
N VAL A 127 8.85 -7.19 4.78
CA VAL A 127 8.42 -6.89 3.42
C VAL A 127 9.23 -7.77 2.48
N ILE A 128 8.58 -8.41 1.51
CA ILE A 128 9.20 -9.32 0.53
C ILE A 128 8.87 -8.84 -0.88
N ALA A 129 9.85 -8.76 -1.77
CA ALA A 129 9.67 -8.40 -3.17
C ALA A 129 10.87 -8.80 -4.05
N PRO A 130 10.67 -8.92 -5.36
CA PRO A 130 9.45 -9.33 -6.05
C PRO A 130 9.13 -10.83 -5.90
N VAL A 131 7.84 -11.14 -6.06
CA VAL A 131 7.37 -12.50 -6.33
C VAL A 131 7.39 -12.72 -7.85
N GLY A 132 8.46 -13.34 -8.36
CA GLY A 132 8.64 -13.57 -9.81
C GLY A 132 9.07 -12.31 -10.59
N CYS A 133 8.59 -12.16 -11.83
CA CYS A 133 8.89 -11.03 -12.72
C CYS A 133 7.78 -9.95 -12.69
N TRP A 134 7.16 -9.69 -11.54
CA TRP A 134 5.99 -8.80 -11.41
C TRP A 134 6.16 -7.80 -10.28
N ALA A 135 5.50 -6.65 -10.40
CA ALA A 135 5.55 -5.58 -9.42
C ALA A 135 4.68 -5.88 -8.21
N VAL A 136 5.16 -6.81 -7.39
CA VAL A 136 4.46 -7.38 -6.22
C VAL A 136 5.33 -7.26 -4.98
N ILE A 137 4.72 -6.83 -3.88
CA ILE A 137 5.30 -6.97 -2.54
C ILE A 137 4.31 -7.66 -1.61
N ASP A 138 4.85 -8.46 -0.69
CA ASP A 138 4.11 -9.07 0.42
C ASP A 138 4.55 -8.40 1.72
N CYS A 139 3.58 -7.94 2.52
CA CYS A 139 3.86 -7.29 3.80
C CYS A 139 3.32 -8.14 4.95
N TYR A 140 4.17 -8.40 5.94
CA TYR A 140 3.87 -9.21 7.12
C TYR A 140 4.16 -8.45 8.42
N PRO A 141 3.45 -8.79 9.52
CA PRO A 141 2.38 -9.79 9.61
C PRO A 141 1.10 -9.34 8.89
N HIS A 142 0.32 -10.32 8.43
CA HIS A 142 -1.03 -10.09 7.89
C HIS A 142 -2.04 -10.95 8.67
N PRO A 143 -3.18 -10.39 9.10
CA PRO A 143 -3.51 -8.97 9.03
C PRO A 143 -2.71 -8.14 10.06
N LEU A 144 -2.25 -6.95 9.66
CA LEU A 144 -1.74 -5.93 10.58
C LEU A 144 -2.42 -4.61 10.25
N GLN A 145 -3.20 -4.09 11.20
CA GLN A 145 -3.90 -2.82 11.10
C GLN A 145 -3.11 -1.72 11.80
N PHE A 146 -2.86 -0.62 11.10
CA PHE A 146 -2.20 0.58 11.62
C PHE A 146 -3.23 1.57 12.18
N SER A 147 -2.79 2.37 13.16
CA SER A 147 -3.53 3.50 13.75
C SER A 147 -3.55 4.75 12.85
N GLY A 148 -2.83 4.72 11.72
CA GLY A 148 -2.72 5.78 10.73
C GLY A 148 -2.33 5.23 9.36
N MET A 149 -2.01 6.11 8.42
CA MET A 149 -1.61 5.71 7.06
C MET A 149 -0.09 5.49 6.97
N VAL A 150 0.33 4.28 6.62
CA VAL A 150 1.71 3.98 6.23
C VAL A 150 1.91 4.29 4.75
N GLU A 151 3.12 4.70 4.38
CA GLU A 151 3.48 4.98 2.98
C GLU A 151 4.29 3.82 2.42
N ILE A 152 3.87 3.30 1.26
CA ILE A 152 4.65 2.36 0.45
C ILE A 152 5.07 3.11 -0.80
N LYS A 153 6.38 3.28 -0.99
CA LYS A 153 6.95 3.97 -2.14
C LYS A 153 7.57 2.96 -3.08
N TRP A 154 7.10 2.97 -4.32
CA TRP A 154 7.68 2.20 -5.41
C TRP A 154 8.51 3.12 -6.28
N LYS A 155 9.77 2.76 -6.49
CA LYS A 155 10.66 3.48 -7.39
C LYS A 155 10.53 2.91 -8.79
N VAL A 156 9.69 3.54 -9.59
CA VAL A 156 9.25 3.03 -10.89
C VAL A 156 10.34 3.18 -11.95
N ASN A 157 11.33 4.06 -11.75
CA ASN A 157 12.52 4.18 -12.59
C ASN A 157 13.39 2.92 -12.61
N GLU A 158 13.28 2.07 -11.59
CA GLU A 158 13.99 0.78 -11.54
C GLU A 158 13.25 -0.31 -12.33
N LEU A 159 12.04 -0.02 -12.81
CA LEU A 159 11.30 -0.90 -13.70
C LEU A 159 11.74 -0.63 -15.14
N ASN A 160 12.16 -1.65 -15.86
CA ASN A 160 12.52 -1.54 -17.28
C ASN A 160 11.27 -1.31 -18.15
N LEU A 161 10.74 -0.10 -18.11
CA LEU A 161 9.57 0.32 -18.87
C LEU A 161 9.99 1.05 -20.16
N PRO A 162 9.18 1.00 -21.22
CA PRO A 162 9.42 1.79 -22.43
C PRO A 162 9.56 3.29 -22.15
N ASP A 163 10.35 4.00 -22.97
CA ASP A 163 10.55 5.46 -22.83
C ASP A 163 9.25 6.27 -22.96
N ASP A 164 8.28 5.74 -23.71
CA ASP A 164 6.96 6.32 -23.96
C ASP A 164 5.88 5.79 -23.00
N PHE A 165 6.27 5.10 -21.93
CA PHE A 165 5.33 4.54 -20.96
C PHE A 165 4.49 5.62 -20.27
N ASP A 166 3.16 5.51 -20.37
CA ASP A 166 2.24 6.40 -19.69
C ASP A 166 2.08 6.01 -18.22
N TYR A 167 2.87 6.64 -17.34
CA TYR A 167 2.81 6.43 -15.90
C TYR A 167 1.44 6.75 -15.27
N SER A 168 0.57 7.52 -15.94
CA SER A 168 -0.78 7.80 -15.44
C SER A 168 -1.72 6.58 -15.53
N THR A 169 -1.31 5.54 -16.25
CA THR A 169 -2.05 4.26 -16.35
C THR A 169 -1.78 3.32 -15.18
N LEU A 170 -0.79 3.62 -14.32
CA LEU A 170 -0.45 2.80 -13.17
C LEU A 170 -1.52 2.93 -12.08
N VAL A 171 -2.02 1.78 -11.63
CA VAL A 171 -2.96 1.69 -10.52
C VAL A 171 -2.46 0.61 -9.57
N PRO A 172 -2.13 0.93 -8.31
CA PRO A 172 -1.80 -0.06 -7.30
C PRO A 172 -3.08 -0.71 -6.75
N TRP A 173 -2.98 -2.00 -6.48
CA TRP A 173 -4.02 -2.84 -5.91
C TRP A 173 -3.50 -3.55 -4.69
N TYR A 174 -4.41 -3.95 -3.80
CA TYR A 174 -4.13 -4.93 -2.76
C TYR A 174 -5.08 -6.11 -2.85
N ILE A 175 -4.70 -7.24 -2.25
CA ILE A 175 -5.55 -8.42 -2.15
C ILE A 175 -6.22 -8.43 -0.77
N ASN A 176 -7.55 -8.37 -0.72
CA ASN A 176 -8.28 -8.48 0.54
C ASN A 176 -8.34 -9.93 1.05
N ASP A 177 -8.90 -10.14 2.25
CA ASP A 177 -8.98 -11.47 2.88
C ASP A 177 -9.84 -12.47 2.08
N ASN A 178 -10.68 -11.99 1.15
CA ASN A 178 -11.47 -12.81 0.25
C ASN A 178 -10.73 -13.18 -1.05
N GLY A 179 -9.49 -12.71 -1.23
CA GLY A 179 -8.71 -12.90 -2.45
C GLY A 179 -9.08 -11.95 -3.60
N GLU A 180 -9.86 -10.90 -3.33
CA GLU A 180 -10.28 -9.92 -4.33
C GLU A 180 -9.26 -8.79 -4.45
N PHE A 181 -9.04 -8.31 -5.67
CA PHE A 181 -8.21 -7.14 -5.93
C PHE A 181 -9.00 -5.85 -5.69
N VAL A 182 -8.47 -4.98 -4.84
CA VAL A 182 -9.08 -3.69 -4.52
C VAL A 182 -8.08 -2.57 -4.82
N PRO A 183 -8.46 -1.52 -5.57
CA PRO A 183 -7.55 -0.43 -5.89
C PRO A 183 -7.23 0.39 -4.64
N VAL A 184 -5.99 0.86 -4.53
CA VAL A 184 -5.52 1.66 -3.38
C VAL A 184 -5.37 3.13 -3.76
N GLU A 185 -5.63 4.01 -2.80
CA GLU A 185 -5.29 5.42 -2.91
C GLU A 185 -3.78 5.59 -3.16
N HIS A 186 -3.46 6.38 -4.17
CA HIS A 186 -2.07 6.58 -4.59
C HIS A 186 -1.82 7.98 -5.13
N GLU A 187 -0.54 8.33 -5.16
CA GLU A 187 -0.02 9.58 -5.68
C GLU A 187 1.17 9.26 -6.58
N TRP A 188 1.12 9.74 -7.83
CA TRP A 188 2.27 9.72 -8.72
C TRP A 188 3.13 10.96 -8.52
N ARG A 189 4.41 10.75 -8.22
CA ARG A 189 5.42 11.82 -8.13
C ARG A 189 6.35 11.77 -9.32
N GLY A 190 5.93 12.39 -10.42
CA GLY A 190 6.67 12.38 -11.69
C GLY A 190 8.13 12.81 -11.59
N ASN A 191 8.46 13.84 -10.79
CA ASN A 191 9.84 14.32 -10.64
C ASN A 191 10.79 13.30 -9.99
N TYR A 192 10.25 12.31 -9.29
CA TYR A 192 11.02 11.27 -8.59
C TYR A 192 10.79 9.88 -9.19
N HIS A 193 9.93 9.76 -10.20
CA HIS A 193 9.45 8.49 -10.73
C HIS A 193 8.95 7.55 -9.63
N GLU A 194 8.26 8.10 -8.62
CA GLU A 194 7.76 7.35 -7.48
C GLU A 194 6.24 7.20 -7.54
N LEU A 195 5.77 5.96 -7.38
CA LEU A 195 4.37 5.67 -7.06
C LEU A 195 4.24 5.49 -5.56
N ILE A 196 3.49 6.39 -4.91
CA ILE A 196 3.26 6.35 -3.47
C ILE A 196 1.87 5.79 -3.20
N VAL A 197 1.82 4.71 -2.44
CA VAL A 197 0.60 4.07 -1.96
C VAL A 197 0.42 4.40 -0.48
N ARG A 198 -0.79 4.81 -0.10
CA ARG A 198 -1.15 5.05 1.30
C ARG A 198 -2.14 3.99 1.75
N THR A 199 -1.78 3.28 2.81
CA THR A 199 -2.59 2.18 3.35
C THR A 199 -2.61 2.23 4.86
N ASN A 200 -3.67 1.71 5.47
CA ASN A 200 -3.80 1.57 6.92
C ASN A 200 -3.67 0.11 7.38
N HIS A 201 -3.32 -0.81 6.49
CA HIS A 201 -3.09 -2.21 6.82
C HIS A 201 -1.96 -2.79 5.98
N PHE A 202 -1.46 -3.97 6.35
CA PHE A 202 -0.60 -4.78 5.48
C PHE A 202 -1.41 -5.80 4.69
N SER A 203 -1.00 -5.99 3.43
CA SER A 203 -1.54 -6.92 2.45
C SER A 203 -0.44 -7.25 1.42
N ARG A 204 -0.76 -8.08 0.44
CA ARG A 204 -0.04 -8.15 -0.83
C ARG A 204 -0.45 -6.94 -1.68
N TYR A 205 0.54 -6.16 -2.08
CA TYR A 205 0.34 -5.04 -2.99
C TYR A 205 0.91 -5.37 -4.37
N ILE A 206 0.18 -5.00 -5.41
CA ILE A 206 0.55 -5.26 -6.80
C ILE A 206 0.28 -4.04 -7.67
N ILE A 207 1.20 -3.70 -8.57
CA ILE A 207 0.99 -2.63 -9.56
C ILE A 207 0.33 -3.22 -10.80
N GLY A 208 -0.84 -2.68 -11.14
CA GLY A 208 -1.51 -2.89 -12.42
C GLY A 208 -1.32 -1.70 -13.36
N GLN A 209 -1.56 -1.93 -14.64
CA GLN A 209 -1.57 -0.94 -15.71
C GLN A 209 -2.91 -1.02 -16.42
N ARG A 210 -3.55 0.13 -16.66
CA ARG A 210 -4.74 0.20 -17.52
C ARG A 210 -4.34 -0.14 -18.96
N VAL A 211 -5.08 -1.05 -19.59
CA VAL A 211 -4.94 -1.44 -20.99
C VAL A 211 -6.22 -1.08 -21.74
N ASP A 212 -6.07 -0.34 -22.83
CA ASP A 212 -7.17 0.10 -23.70
C ASP A 212 -7.49 -0.93 -24.80
#